data_AF-X0PCL3-F1
#
_entry.id   AF-X0PCL3-F1
#
_cell.length_a   1.000
_cell.length_b   1.000
_cell.length_c   1.000
_cell.angle_alpha   90.00
_cell.angle_beta   90.00
_cell.angle_gamma   90.00
#
_symmetry.space_group_name_H-M   'P 1'
#
loop_
_entity.id
_entity.type
_entity.pdbx_description
1 polymer ?
#
loop_
_entity_poly.entity_id
_entity_poly.type
_entity_poly.pdbx_seq_one_letter_code
_entity_poly.pdbx_strand_id
1 'polypeptide(L)' 'MPSFDLQNPNKHIRGCAYTPDFSIYENGNLVSVVDVKGGRITKTRASVLRMKYFMYKYQVPVIIAMYDAKTGVFDEQ' A
#
# COMPACT_ATOMS: atom_id res chain seq x y z
N MET A 1 1.71 -14.57 -7.35
CA MET A 1 2.77 -14.20 -6.38
C MET A 1 3.32 -15.46 -5.76
N PRO A 2 4.62 -15.52 -5.45
CA PRO A 2 5.20 -16.71 -4.83
C PRO A 2 4.57 -16.93 -3.45
N SER A 3 4.09 -18.15 -3.21
CA SER A 3 3.80 -18.70 -1.89
C SER A 3 4.88 -19.70 -1.55
N PHE A 4 5.09 -19.95 -0.25
CA PHE A 4 6.07 -20.92 0.19
C PHE A 4 5.61 -21.60 1.48
N ASP A 5 6.01 -22.86 1.61
CA ASP A 5 5.81 -23.62 2.83
C ASP A 5 7.01 -23.39 3.74
N LEU A 6 6.73 -23.14 5.02
CA LEU A 6 7.77 -23.15 6.04
C LEU A 6 8.12 -24.61 6.37
N GLN A 7 9.27 -24.84 7.01
CA GLN A 7 9.68 -26.17 7.48
C GLN A 7 8.69 -26.84 8.47
N ASN A 8 7.61 -26.14 8.83
CA ASN A 8 6.45 -26.70 9.51
C ASN A 8 5.35 -26.99 8.47
N PRO A 9 4.97 -28.26 8.25
CA PRO A 9 4.02 -28.67 7.20
C PRO A 9 2.61 -28.07 7.38
N ASN A 10 2.27 -27.53 8.55
CA ASN A 10 0.98 -26.88 8.80
C ASN A 10 0.99 -25.36 8.59
N LYS A 11 2.10 -24.78 8.10
CA LYS A 11 2.24 -23.31 7.97
C LYS A 11 2.60 -22.90 6.54
N HIS A 12 1.56 -22.70 5.74
CA HIS A 12 1.64 -22.16 4.39
C HIS A 12 1.61 -20.62 4.41
N ILE A 13 2.60 -19.98 3.78
CA ILE A 13 2.62 -18.52 3.60
C ILE A 13 2.11 -18.19 2.21
N ARG A 14 0.92 -17.57 2.16
CA ARG A 14 0.33 -17.07 0.92
C ARG A 14 1.10 -15.85 0.41
N GLY A 15 1.22 -15.74 -0.90
CA GLY A 15 1.70 -14.51 -1.53
C GLY A 15 0.83 -13.32 -1.13
N CYS A 16 1.45 -12.21 -0.73
CA CYS A 16 0.75 -11.01 -0.27
C CYS A 16 0.99 -9.85 -1.24
N ALA A 17 -0.04 -9.48 -2.01
CA ALA A 17 0.03 -8.36 -2.93
C ALA A 17 -0.21 -7.03 -2.20
N TYR A 18 0.42 -5.98 -2.72
CA TYR A 18 0.03 -4.61 -2.43
C TYR A 18 -0.87 -4.11 -3.57
N THR A 19 -2.04 -3.61 -3.22
CA THR A 19 -3.00 -3.01 -4.16
C THR A 19 -3.33 -1.63 -3.61
N PRO A 20 -2.98 -0.55 -4.33
CA PRO A 20 -3.37 0.80 -3.93
C PRO A 20 -4.85 1.04 -4.20
N ASP A 21 -5.43 2.05 -3.54
CA ASP A 21 -6.83 2.43 -3.78
C ASP A 21 -6.99 3.17 -5.12
N PHE A 22 -6.01 4.02 -5.47
CA PHE A 22 -5.95 4.70 -6.75
C PHE A 22 -4.57 4.61 -7.39
N SER A 23 -4.54 4.67 -8.72
CA SER A 23 -3.32 4.71 -9.53
C SER A 23 -3.38 5.91 -10.46
N ILE A 24 -2.36 6.76 -10.42
CA ILE A 24 -2.28 7.98 -11.20
C ILE A 24 -1.36 7.74 -12.39
N TYR A 25 -1.93 7.87 -13.57
CA TYR A 25 -1.20 7.72 -14.82
C TYR A 25 -1.11 9.07 -15.54
N GLU A 26 0.08 9.39 -16.03
CA GLU A 26 0.29 10.52 -16.93
C GLU A 26 0.91 10.00 -18.22
N ASN A 27 0.32 10.34 -19.36
CA ASN A 27 0.79 9.90 -20.68
C ASN A 27 0.99 8.36 -20.79
N GLY A 28 0.16 7.58 -20.09
CA GLY A 28 0.24 6.11 -20.06
C GLY A 28 1.28 5.53 -19.10
N ASN A 29 2.08 6.36 -18.45
CA ASN A 29 3.05 5.92 -17.43
C ASN A 29 2.46 6.06 -16.03
N LEU A 30 2.67 5.05 -15.18
CA LEU A 30 2.28 5.11 -13.77
C LEU A 30 3.22 6.08 -13.04
N VAL A 31 2.71 7.24 -12.63
CA VAL A 31 3.50 8.30 -11.99
C VAL A 31 3.44 8.18 -10.47
N SER A 32 2.27 7.88 -9.91
CA SER A 32 2.10 7.70 -8.47
C SER A 32 0.91 6.80 -8.18
N VAL A 33 0.84 6.30 -6.95
CA VAL A 33 -0.34 5.59 -6.44
C VAL A 33 -0.80 6.25 -5.16
N VAL A 34 -2.11 6.24 -4.91
CA VAL A 34 -2.70 6.82 -3.71
C VAL A 34 -3.36 5.73 -2.89
N ASP A 35 -3.05 5.73 -1.60
CA ASP A 35 -3.61 4.82 -0.61
C ASP A 35 -4.39 5.65 0.42
N VAL A 36 -5.69 5.45 0.46
CA VAL A 36 -6.60 6.22 1.31
C VAL A 36 -6.72 5.55 2.67
N LYS A 37 -6.60 6.36 3.72
CA LYS A 37 -6.73 5.92 5.10
C LYS A 37 -7.65 6.87 5.86
N GLY A 38 -8.71 6.32 6.44
CA GLY A 38 -9.67 7.06 7.26
C GLY A 38 -9.28 7.09 8.74
N GLY A 39 -9.32 8.28 9.37
CA GLY A 39 -9.29 8.43 10.83
C GLY A 39 -8.09 7.81 11.55
N ARG A 40 -8.33 7.26 12.75
CA ARG A 40 -7.32 6.65 13.65
C ARG A 40 -6.92 5.22 13.20
N ILE A 41 -6.94 4.93 11.90
CA ILE A 41 -6.49 3.64 11.39
C ILE A 41 -4.98 3.54 11.60
N THR A 42 -4.59 2.61 12.46
CA THR A 42 -3.19 2.27 12.71
C THR A 42 -2.55 1.81 11.40
N LYS A 43 -1.61 2.59 10.86
CA LYS A 43 -0.67 2.13 9.82
C LYS A 43 0.06 0.89 10.37
N THR A 44 -0.43 -0.30 10.05
CA THR A 44 0.20 -1.53 10.54
C THR A 44 1.61 -1.63 9.95
N ARG A 45 2.58 -2.14 10.71
CA ARG A 45 3.96 -2.33 10.23
C ARG A 45 4.00 -3.13 8.93
N ALA A 46 3.10 -4.12 8.79
CA ALA A 46 2.96 -4.92 7.59
C ALA A 46 2.43 -4.12 6.39
N SER A 47 1.51 -3.17 6.59
CA SER A 47 1.04 -2.29 5.51
C SER A 47 2.16 -1.38 5.03
N VAL A 48 2.86 -0.74 5.97
CA VAL A 48 3.99 0.15 5.65
C VAL A 48 5.11 -0.61 4.93
N LEU A 49 5.43 -1.83 5.35
CA LEU A 49 6.44 -2.65 4.70
C LEU A 49 6.05 -2.99 3.25
N ARG A 50 4.77 -3.32 3.00
CA ARG A 50 4.28 -3.59 1.64
C ARG A 50 4.35 -2.36 0.73
N MET A 51 3.97 -1.19 1.25
CA MET A 51 4.09 0.09 0.52
C MET A 51 5.56 0.39 0.18
N LYS A 52 6.46 0.30 1.16
CA LYS A 52 7.90 0.51 0.95
C LYS A 52 8.48 -0.48 -0.05
N TYR A 53 8.09 -1.75 0.02
CA TYR A 53 8.52 -2.78 -0.93
C TYR A 53 8.01 -2.48 -2.35
N PHE A 54 6.76 -2.03 -2.48
CA PHE A 54 6.22 -1.58 -3.76
C PHE A 54 7.03 -0.41 -4.34
N MET A 55 7.27 0.64 -3.54
CA MET A 55 8.06 1.80 -3.95
C MET A 55 9.48 1.38 -4.38
N TYR A 56 10.13 0.51 -3.62
CA TYR A 56 11.46 -0.02 -3.94
C TYR A 56 11.46 -0.83 -5.25
N LYS A 57 10.45 -1.68 -5.47
CA LYS A 57 10.41 -2.58 -6.62
C LYS A 57 10.07 -1.85 -7.92
N TYR A 58 9.09 -0.95 -7.89
CA TYR A 58 8.58 -0.29 -9.10
C TYR A 58 9.09 1.13 -9.28
N GLN A 59 9.81 1.70 -8.30
CA GLN A 59 10.30 3.08 -8.31
C GLN A 59 9.17 4.10 -8.50
N VAL A 60 7.96 3.76 -8.04
CA VAL A 60 6.77 4.61 -8.08
C VAL A 60 6.41 5.07 -6.66
N PRO A 61 6.21 6.38 -6.43
CA PRO A 61 5.83 6.89 -5.12
C PRO A 61 4.42 6.46 -4.71
N VAL A 62 4.26 6.14 -3.43
CA VAL A 62 2.96 5.90 -2.77
C VAL A 62 2.63 7.13 -1.94
N ILE A 63 1.50 7.78 -2.24
CA ILE A 63 0.96 8.93 -1.52
C ILE A 63 -0.10 8.40 -0.54
N ILE A 64 -0.03 8.81 0.73
CA ILE A 64 -1.03 8.40 1.72
C ILE A 64 -2.03 9.55 1.90
N ALA A 65 -3.26 9.35 1.47
CA ALA A 65 -4.33 10.33 1.66
C ALA A 65 -5.07 10.05 2.97
N MET A 66 -4.93 10.96 3.93
CA MET A 66 -5.58 10.88 5.24
C MET A 66 -6.86 11.71 5.24
N TYR A 67 -7.99 11.10 5.57
CA TYR A 67 -9.24 11.83 5.74
C TYR A 67 -9.27 12.60 7.05
N ASP A 68 -9.37 13.93 6.99
CA ASP A 68 -9.67 14.77 8.15
C ASP A 68 -11.19 14.96 8.29
N ALA A 69 -11.76 14.31 9.30
CA ALA A 69 -13.18 14.38 9.58
C ALA A 69 -13.65 15.77 10.07
N LYS A 70 -12.74 16.66 10.51
CA LYS A 70 -13.08 18.00 10.98
C LYS A 70 -13.29 18.98 9.82
N THR A 71 -12.44 18.89 8.81
CA THR A 71 -12.48 19.76 7.63
C THR A 71 -13.25 19.13 6.46
N GLY A 72 -13.42 17.81 6.48
CA GLY A 72 -14.07 17.05 5.40
C GLY A 72 -13.16 16.90 4.17
N VAL A 73 -11.86 17.12 4.32
CA VAL A 73 -10.86 17.14 3.23
C VAL A 73 -9.85 16.01 3.44
N PHE A 74 -9.28 15.52 2.33
CA PHE A 74 -8.15 14.60 2.36
C PHE A 74 -6.84 15.38 2.29
N ASP A 75 -5.92 15.11 3.22
CA ASP A 75 -4.57 15.64 3.21
C ASP A 75 -3.56 14.56 2.80
N GLU A 76 -2.58 14.95 2.00
CA GLU A 76 -1.48 14.08 1.58
C GLU A 76 -0.38 14.02 2.66
N GLN A 77 0.10 12.81 2.96
CA GLN A 77 1.24 12.54 3.85
C GLN A 77 2.36 11.75 3.18
#